data_AF-A0A6I9TQ94-F1
#
_entry.id   AF-A0A6I9TQ94-F1
#
_cell.length_a   1.000
_cell.length_b   1.000
_cell.length_c   1.000
_cell.angle_alpha   90.00
_cell.angle_beta   90.00
_cell.angle_gamma   90.00
#
_symmetry.space_group_name_H-M   'P 1'
#
loop_
_entity.id
_entity.type
_entity.pdbx_description
1 polymer ?
#
loop_
_entity_poly.entity_id
_entity_poly.type
_entity_poly.pdbx_seq_one_letter_code
_entity_poly.pdbx_strand_id
1 'polypeptide(L)'
;MERKEEKVVQESSSNNITINGDDDECDNFEEEGFNLLKREIASHSLYALLLQSHLDCLKLCLGNVVEKVDHNVGDRTTFNPNHPNLRTSDHQSELDQFMEAYCMTLKKVKEVMEEPQQESMAFINYMYSQLEELLLLDINPPSSPIN
;
A
#
# COMPACT_ATOMS: atom_id res chain seq x y z
N MET A 1 -12.78 -64.19 -16.02
CA MET A 1 -12.66 -64.98 -14.78
C MET A 1 -11.28 -64.69 -14.24
N GLU A 2 -11.04 -64.19 -13.04
CA GLU A 2 -11.87 -64.05 -11.84
C GLU A 2 -11.20 -63.02 -10.92
N ARG A 3 -12.01 -62.33 -10.12
CA ARG A 3 -11.64 -61.21 -9.23
C ARG A 3 -10.81 -61.69 -8.02
N LYS A 4 -10.17 -60.73 -7.33
CA LYS A 4 -10.19 -60.46 -5.87
C LYS A 4 -8.83 -59.93 -5.39
N GLU A 5 -8.66 -59.07 -4.40
CA GLU A 5 -9.50 -58.14 -3.64
C GLU A 5 -8.50 -57.20 -2.93
N GLU A 6 -8.95 -55.98 -2.67
CA GLU A 6 -8.33 -54.94 -1.87
C GLU A 6 -8.07 -55.38 -0.41
N LYS A 7 -6.95 -54.95 0.18
CA LYS A 7 -6.86 -54.81 1.64
C LYS A 7 -5.92 -53.67 2.03
N VAL A 8 -6.51 -52.67 2.66
CA VAL A 8 -5.90 -51.49 3.28
C VAL A 8 -6.04 -51.64 4.80
N VAL A 9 -5.08 -51.06 5.55
CA VAL A 9 -5.01 -50.78 7.02
C VAL A 9 -4.79 -52.01 7.93
N GLN A 10 -3.99 -52.04 9.01
CA GLN A 10 -3.61 -51.09 10.08
C GLN A 10 -2.37 -51.68 10.83
N GLU A 11 -1.31 -50.90 11.17
CA GLU A 11 -0.94 -50.40 12.54
C GLU A 11 -0.64 -51.51 13.59
N SER A 12 0.28 -51.47 14.56
CA SER A 12 1.25 -50.51 15.11
C SER A 12 2.20 -51.32 16.04
N SER A 13 3.43 -50.86 16.31
CA SER A 13 4.09 -51.10 17.61
C SER A 13 5.31 -50.20 17.83
N SER A 14 4.99 -49.08 18.50
CA SER A 14 5.67 -48.38 19.60
C SER A 14 7.20 -48.33 19.70
N ASN A 15 7.67 -47.09 19.91
CA ASN A 15 8.43 -46.54 21.05
C ASN A 15 9.14 -45.29 20.49
N ASN A 16 9.24 -44.12 21.10
CA ASN A 16 9.02 -43.49 22.40
C ASN A 16 9.36 -41.99 22.15
N ILE A 17 8.76 -41.00 22.80
CA ILE A 17 9.31 -40.31 23.98
C ILE A 17 8.38 -39.11 24.16
N THR A 18 7.84 -38.98 25.37
CA THR A 18 7.27 -37.72 25.85
C THR A 18 8.42 -36.74 26.06
N ILE A 19 8.51 -35.70 25.23
CA ILE A 19 9.22 -34.47 25.61
C ILE A 19 8.15 -33.49 26.02
N ASN A 20 7.91 -33.42 27.33
CA ASN A 20 7.43 -32.19 27.93
C ASN A 20 8.61 -31.23 27.83
N GLY A 21 8.53 -30.28 26.90
CA GLY A 21 9.47 -29.18 26.75
C GLY A 21 8.67 -27.89 26.89
N ASP A 22 8.89 -27.19 27.98
CA ASP A 22 8.47 -25.82 28.21
C ASP A 22 9.22 -24.90 27.22
N ASP A 23 8.78 -24.84 25.96
CA ASP A 23 9.42 -24.05 24.89
C ASP A 23 8.58 -22.80 24.51
N ASP A 24 8.13 -22.00 25.49
CA ASP A 24 7.34 -20.78 25.22
C ASP A 24 7.96 -19.48 25.80
N GLU A 25 9.22 -19.50 26.22
CA GLU A 25 9.87 -18.33 26.85
C GLU A 25 10.89 -17.60 25.94
N CYS A 26 11.21 -18.15 24.76
CA CYS A 26 12.18 -17.54 23.84
C CYS A 26 11.54 -16.54 22.84
N ASP A 27 10.27 -16.74 22.45
CA ASP A 27 9.58 -15.87 21.49
C ASP A 27 9.15 -14.51 22.09
N ASN A 28 9.06 -14.42 23.43
CA ASN A 28 8.54 -13.23 24.10
C ASN A 28 9.51 -12.02 24.04
N PHE A 29 10.83 -12.27 24.09
CA PHE A 29 11.84 -11.19 24.09
C PHE A 29 11.96 -10.49 22.73
N GLU A 30 11.82 -11.23 21.64
CA GLU A 30 11.84 -10.67 20.28
C GLU A 30 10.57 -9.85 20.01
N GLU A 31 9.41 -10.34 20.48
CA GLU A 31 8.15 -9.63 20.40
C GLU A 31 8.16 -8.32 21.21
N GLU A 32 8.71 -8.33 22.42
CA GLU A 32 8.86 -7.13 23.25
C GLU A 32 9.78 -6.08 22.60
N GLY A 33 10.93 -6.51 22.06
CA GLY A 33 11.84 -5.64 21.31
C GLY A 33 11.18 -5.03 20.06
N PHE A 34 10.42 -5.82 19.31
CA PHE A 34 9.67 -5.32 18.16
C PHE A 34 8.57 -4.34 18.54
N ASN A 35 7.86 -4.59 19.65
CA ASN A 35 6.84 -3.68 20.17
C ASN A 35 7.45 -2.36 20.67
N LEU A 36 8.64 -2.39 21.26
CA LEU A 36 9.39 -1.19 21.62
C LEU A 36 9.74 -0.36 20.38
N LEU A 37 10.28 -1.01 19.34
CA LEU A 37 10.61 -0.34 18.07
C LEU A 37 9.37 0.27 17.41
N LYS A 38 8.24 -0.46 17.37
CA LYS A 38 6.97 0.09 16.87
C LYS A 38 6.55 1.33 17.64
N ARG A 39 6.67 1.33 18.96
CA ARG A 39 6.35 2.49 19.81
C ARG A 39 7.27 3.66 19.52
N GLU A 40 8.57 3.39 19.35
CA GLU A 40 9.57 4.39 18.98
C GLU A 40 9.21 5.04 17.63
N ILE A 41 8.94 4.24 16.60
CA ILE A 41 8.49 4.72 15.28
C ILE A 41 7.19 5.51 15.40
N ALA A 42 6.18 4.99 16.10
CA ALA A 42 4.86 5.62 16.21
C ALA A 42 4.86 6.92 17.03
N SER A 43 5.80 7.07 17.96
CA SER A 43 5.99 8.29 18.76
C SER A 43 6.93 9.31 18.10
N HIS A 44 7.52 8.95 16.96
CA HIS A 44 8.45 9.81 16.24
C HIS A 44 7.75 11.06 15.69
N SER A 45 8.40 12.23 15.80
CA SER A 45 7.84 13.51 15.36
C SER A 45 7.43 13.55 13.88
N LEU A 46 8.16 12.82 13.03
CA LEU A 46 7.90 12.70 11.58
C LEU A 46 6.89 11.61 11.20
N TYR A 47 6.40 10.79 12.13
CA TYR A 47 5.51 9.66 11.80
C TYR A 47 4.21 10.10 11.12
N ALA A 48 3.61 11.20 11.60
CA ALA A 48 2.42 11.78 11.00
C ALA A 48 2.64 12.23 9.54
N LEU A 49 3.78 12.89 9.27
CA LEU A 49 4.14 13.34 7.93
C LEU A 49 4.40 12.17 6.98
N LEU A 50 5.07 11.13 7.47
CA LEU A 50 5.33 9.90 6.73
C LEU A 50 4.02 9.24 6.31
N LEU A 51 3.09 9.05 7.26
CA LEU A 51 1.78 8.50 6.98
C LEU A 51 1.02 9.33 5.96
N GLN A 52 0.99 10.65 6.12
CA GLN A 52 0.29 11.52 5.18
C GLN A 52 0.88 11.43 3.77
N SER A 53 2.21 11.46 3.64
CA SER A 53 2.90 11.34 2.36
C SER A 53 2.63 9.98 1.70
N HIS A 54 2.52 8.92 2.49
CA HIS A 54 2.21 7.58 2.01
C HIS A 54 0.77 7.48 1.52
N LEU A 55 -0.18 8.03 2.29
CA LEU A 55 -1.60 8.08 1.90
C LEU A 55 -1.82 8.90 0.63
N ASP A 56 -1.10 10.01 0.46
CA ASP A 56 -1.13 10.81 -0.77
C ASP A 56 -0.70 9.98 -1.99
N CYS A 57 0.35 9.17 -1.86
CA CYS A 57 0.78 8.26 -2.93
C CYS A 57 -0.29 7.21 -3.24
N LEU A 58 -0.91 6.61 -2.21
CA LEU A 58 -1.98 5.64 -2.41
C LEU A 58 -3.20 6.25 -3.09
N LYS A 59 -3.58 7.49 -2.74
CA LYS A 59 -4.69 8.19 -3.40
C LYS A 59 -4.42 8.44 -4.88
N LEU A 60 -3.18 8.77 -5.25
CA LEU A 60 -2.80 8.85 -6.65
C LEU A 60 -2.92 7.47 -7.32
N CYS A 61 -2.30 6.42 -6.76
CA CYS A 61 -2.27 5.10 -7.40
C CYS A 61 -3.63 4.37 -7.49
N LEU A 62 -4.47 4.50 -6.45
CA LEU A 62 -5.73 3.76 -6.34
C LEU A 62 -6.97 4.62 -6.62
N GLY A 63 -6.79 5.93 -6.87
CA GLY A 63 -7.89 6.86 -7.00
C GLY A 63 -8.78 6.91 -5.75
N ASN A 64 -10.08 7.02 -5.97
CA ASN A 64 -11.14 7.15 -4.95
C ASN A 64 -11.50 5.82 -4.24
N VAL A 65 -10.81 4.71 -4.51
CA VAL A 65 -11.02 3.44 -3.78
C VAL A 65 -10.57 3.55 -2.30
N VAL A 66 -9.75 4.55 -1.97
CA VAL A 66 -9.13 4.76 -0.63
C VAL A 66 -10.00 5.60 0.32
N GLU A 67 -11.25 5.94 -0.03
CA GLU A 67 -12.11 6.86 0.75
C GLU A 67 -12.49 6.35 2.16
N LYS A 68 -12.04 5.16 2.57
CA LYS A 68 -12.27 4.59 3.90
C LYS A 68 -11.11 4.75 4.88
N VAL A 69 -10.01 5.42 4.52
CA VAL A 69 -8.90 5.67 5.45
C VAL A 69 -9.11 7.01 6.15
N ASP A 70 -9.49 6.91 7.42
CA ASP A 70 -9.81 8.00 8.34
C ASP A 70 -8.82 9.18 8.25
N HIS A 71 -9.34 10.38 7.95
CA HIS A 71 -8.58 11.60 7.68
C HIS A 71 -8.22 12.37 8.96
N ASN A 72 -7.89 11.65 10.04
CA ASN A 72 -7.66 12.24 11.37
C ASN A 72 -6.18 12.54 11.69
N VAL A 73 -5.26 12.44 10.73
CA VAL A 73 -3.86 12.85 10.93
C VAL A 73 -3.70 14.32 10.52
N GLY A 74 -4.36 15.20 11.27
CA GLY A 74 -4.31 16.65 11.06
C GLY A 74 -2.99 17.27 11.51
N ASP A 75 -2.30 17.87 10.54
CA ASP A 75 -1.45 19.06 10.61
C ASP A 75 -0.60 19.25 11.88
N ARG A 76 0.51 18.51 11.97
CA ARG A 76 1.57 18.75 12.96
C ARG A 76 2.95 18.46 12.38
N THR A 77 3.37 19.20 11.36
CA THR A 77 4.80 19.44 11.02
C THR A 77 4.90 20.21 9.71
N THR A 78 5.28 21.49 9.78
CA THR A 78 5.68 22.28 8.61
C THR A 78 7.10 21.89 8.18
N PHE A 79 7.26 20.68 7.62
CA PHE A 79 8.53 20.26 7.03
C PHE A 79 8.60 20.77 5.59
N ASN A 80 9.47 21.74 5.33
CA ASN A 80 9.74 22.24 3.97
C ASN A 80 10.63 21.23 3.21
N PRO A 81 10.12 20.51 2.19
CA PRO A 81 10.91 19.51 1.46
C PRO A 81 11.96 20.11 0.53
N ASN A 82 11.84 21.39 0.17
CA ASN A 82 12.74 22.06 -0.79
C ASN A 82 14.04 22.54 -0.14
N HIS A 83 14.11 22.45 1.18
CA HIS A 83 15.36 22.48 1.91
C HIS A 83 15.44 21.17 2.65
N PRO A 84 16.27 20.19 2.23
CA PRO A 84 16.82 19.30 3.22
C PRO A 84 17.42 20.26 4.25
N ASN A 85 16.81 20.34 5.43
CA ASN A 85 17.57 20.77 6.59
C ASN A 85 18.61 19.67 6.72
N LEU A 86 19.70 19.79 5.95
CA LEU A 86 20.94 19.11 6.20
C LEU A 86 21.39 19.70 7.53
N ARG A 87 20.76 19.23 8.61
CA ARG A 87 21.27 19.34 9.95
C ARG A 87 22.55 18.53 9.82
N THR A 88 23.62 19.26 9.54
CA THR A 88 24.99 18.81 9.71
C THR A 88 25.14 18.53 11.20
N SER A 89 24.57 17.42 11.64
CA SER A 89 24.67 16.92 12.98
C SER A 89 25.07 15.48 12.81
N ASP A 90 26.32 15.21 13.15
CA ASP A 90 26.92 13.88 13.30
C ASP A 90 26.21 13.04 14.41
N HIS A 91 24.94 13.33 14.68
CA HIS A 91 24.14 12.92 15.83
C HIS A 91 22.66 12.65 15.50
N GLN A 92 22.22 12.68 14.22
CA GLN A 92 20.88 12.18 13.87
C GLN A 92 20.84 10.66 14.04
N SER A 93 19.80 10.15 14.71
CA SER A 93 19.61 8.71 14.86
C SER A 93 19.38 8.06 13.49
N GLU A 94 19.65 6.77 13.37
CA GLU A 94 19.34 6.00 12.16
C GLU A 94 17.85 6.10 11.81
N LEU A 95 16.99 6.14 12.83
CA LEU A 95 15.55 6.31 12.65
C LEU A 95 15.19 7.69 12.07
N ASP A 96 15.81 8.77 12.53
CA ASP A 96 15.59 10.12 11.96
C ASP A 96 15.89 10.13 10.46
N GLN A 97 17.06 9.59 10.08
CA GLN A 97 17.50 9.52 8.68
C GLN A 97 16.55 8.68 7.84
N PHE A 98 16.10 7.54 8.37
CA PHE A 98 15.09 6.70 7.72
C PHE A 98 13.78 7.45 7.50
N MET A 99 13.26 8.12 8.52
CA MET A 99 11.98 8.84 8.46
C MET A 99 12.03 9.98 7.43
N GLU A 100 13.13 10.73 7.38
CA GLU A 100 13.36 11.78 6.39
C GLU A 100 13.50 11.23 4.97
N ALA A 101 14.37 10.24 4.77
CA ALA A 101 14.62 9.62 3.47
C ALA A 101 13.35 8.98 2.90
N TYR A 102 12.54 8.34 3.73
CA TYR A 102 11.28 7.75 3.33
C TYR A 102 10.27 8.82 2.88
N CYS A 103 10.09 9.88 3.68
CA CYS A 103 9.23 11.01 3.29
C CYS A 103 9.68 11.65 1.98
N MET A 104 10.98 11.86 1.79
CA MET A 104 11.53 12.41 0.55
C MET A 104 11.28 11.49 -0.65
N THR A 105 11.48 10.19 -0.47
CA THR A 105 11.26 9.19 -1.52
C THR A 105 9.79 9.17 -1.94
N LEU A 106 8.85 9.18 -1.00
CA LEU A 106 7.42 9.24 -1.28
C LEU A 106 7.03 10.52 -2.05
N LYS A 107 7.54 11.68 -1.63
CA LYS A 107 7.31 12.93 -2.36
C LYS A 107 7.82 12.85 -3.79
N LYS A 108 9.01 12.27 -3.99
CA LYS A 108 9.56 12.10 -5.33
C LYS A 108 8.71 11.17 -6.19
N VAL A 109 8.25 10.05 -5.63
CA VAL A 109 7.31 9.13 -6.29
C VAL A 109 6.03 9.86 -6.69
N LYS A 110 5.45 10.65 -5.78
CA LYS A 110 4.26 11.47 -6.06
C LYS A 110 4.48 12.40 -7.26
N GLU A 111 5.55 13.19 -7.23
CA GLU A 111 5.89 14.15 -8.30
C GLU A 111 6.04 13.49 -9.67
N VAL A 112 6.73 12.34 -9.74
CA VAL A 112 6.97 11.67 -11.03
C VAL A 112 5.75 10.92 -11.55
N MET A 113 4.76 10.62 -10.71
CA MET A 113 3.56 9.88 -11.09
C MET A 113 2.37 10.77 -11.41
N GLU A 114 2.31 11.98 -10.84
CA GLU A 114 1.15 12.86 -10.94
C GLU A 114 0.83 13.29 -12.38
N GLU A 115 1.82 13.74 -13.14
CA GLU A 115 1.64 14.17 -14.54
C GLU A 115 1.22 13.01 -15.46
N PRO A 116 1.93 11.85 -15.51
CA PRO A 116 1.51 10.71 -16.35
C PRO A 116 0.10 10.19 -16.04
N GLN A 117 -0.31 10.25 -14.77
CA GLN A 117 -1.65 9.85 -14.37
C GLN A 117 -2.72 10.82 -14.91
N GLN A 118 -2.49 12.13 -14.78
CA GLN A 118 -3.41 13.14 -15.30
C GLN A 118 -3.51 13.08 -16.83
N GLU A 119 -2.39 12.91 -17.52
CA GLU A 119 -2.35 12.76 -18.97
C GLU A 119 -3.13 11.53 -19.44
N SER A 120 -2.93 10.39 -18.77
CA SER A 120 -3.66 9.15 -19.08
C SER A 120 -5.17 9.31 -18.88
N MET A 121 -5.58 9.95 -17.78
CA MET A 121 -6.99 10.20 -17.50
C MET A 121 -7.61 11.16 -18.53
N ALA A 122 -6.89 12.22 -18.91
CA ALA A 122 -7.32 13.16 -19.93
C ALA A 122 -7.49 12.47 -21.30
N PHE A 123 -6.53 11.61 -21.68
CA PHE A 123 -6.60 10.83 -22.90
C PHE A 123 -7.82 9.90 -22.92
N ILE A 124 -8.06 9.17 -21.83
CA ILE A 124 -9.22 8.27 -21.70
C ILE A 124 -10.53 9.05 -21.83
N ASN A 125 -10.67 10.17 -21.11
CA ASN A 125 -11.87 11.01 -21.17
C ASN A 125 -12.09 11.58 -22.57
N TYR A 126 -11.02 12.03 -23.23
CA TYR A 126 -11.08 12.50 -24.61
C TYR A 126 -11.61 11.41 -25.55
N MET A 127 -11.10 10.19 -25.45
CA MET A 127 -11.58 9.06 -26.24
C MET A 127 -13.05 8.73 -25.98
N TYR A 128 -13.50 8.77 -24.72
CA TYR A 128 -14.91 8.58 -24.38
C TYR A 128 -15.80 9.63 -25.05
N SER A 129 -15.40 10.91 -25.03
CA SER A 129 -16.16 11.98 -25.70
C SER A 129 -16.26 11.77 -27.21
N GLN A 130 -15.17 11.36 -27.87
CA GLN A 130 -15.19 11.05 -29.30
C GLN A 130 -16.14 9.89 -29.63
N LEU A 131 -16.17 8.84 -28.78
CA LEU A 131 -17.07 7.70 -28.98
C LEU A 131 -18.53 8.07 -28.76
N GLU A 132 -18.82 8.92 -27.77
CA GLU A 132 -20.17 9.43 -27.51
C GLU A 132 -20.71 10.25 -28.68
N GLU A 133 -19.87 11.13 -29.27
CA GLU A 133 -20.23 11.91 -30.45
C GLU A 133 -20.64 11.01 -31.63
N LEU A 134 -19.83 9.98 -31.93
CA LEU A 134 -20.12 9.04 -33.01
C LEU A 134 -21.45 8.29 -32.77
N LEU A 135 -21.71 7.90 -31.52
CA LEU A 135 -22.92 7.18 -31.16
C LEU A 135 -24.18 8.08 -31.25
N LEU A 136 -24.05 9.38 -30.99
CA LEU A 136 -25.14 10.35 -31.16
C LEU A 136 -25.45 10.66 -32.63
N LEU A 137 -24.44 10.61 -33.51
CA LEU A 137 -24.61 10.82 -34.94
C LEU A 137 -25.38 9.67 -35.62
N ASP A 138 -25.22 8.43 -35.15
CA ASP A 138 -25.93 7.25 -35.69
C ASP A 138 -27.40 7.14 -35.25
N ILE A 139 -27.84 7.87 -34.21
CA ILE A 139 -29.22 7.79 -33.67
C ILE A 139 -30.20 8.76 -34.37
N ASN A 140 -29.71 9.74 -35.13
CA ASN A 140 -30.56 10.63 -35.93
C ASN A 140 -30.48 10.27 -37.41
N PRO A 141 -31.40 9.44 -37.95
CA PRO A 141 -31.48 9.26 -39.40
C PRO A 141 -31.79 10.61 -40.06
N PRO A 142 -31.17 10.93 -41.21
CA PRO A 142 -31.52 12.13 -41.96
C PRO A 142 -33.02 12.07 -42.28
N SER A 143 -33.78 13.04 -41.81
CA SER A 143 -35.18 13.20 -42.17
C SER A 143 -35.28 13.34 -43.68
N SER A 144 -35.82 12.30 -44.33
CA SER A 144 -36.07 12.29 -45.76
C SER A 144 -36.87 13.54 -46.15
N PRO A 145 -36.51 14.26 -47.22
CA PRO A 145 -37.30 15.38 -47.69
C PRO A 145 -38.68 14.86 -48.11
N ILE A 146 -39.72 15.44 -47.53
CA ILE A 146 -41.11 15.24 -47.94
C ILE A 146 -41.24 15.83 -49.36
N ASN A 147 -41.46 14.98 -50.35
CA ASN A 147 -41.92 15.36 -51.69
C ASN A 147 -43.09 14.44 -52.07
#